data_AF-A0A2G1ZVL8-F1
#
_entry.id   AF-A0A2G1ZVL8-F1
#
_cell.length_a   1.000
_cell.length_b   1.000
_cell.length_c   1.000
_cell.angle_alpha   90.00
_cell.angle_beta   90.00
_cell.angle_gamma   90.00
#
_symmetry.space_group_name_H-M   'P 1'
#
loop_
_entity.id
_entity.type
_entity.pdbx_description
1 polymer ?
#
loop_
_entity_poly.entity_id
_entity_poly.type
_entity_poly.pdbx_seq_one_letter_code
_entity_poly.pdbx_strand_id
1 'polypeptide(L)'
;MAAMKSLFQPTWASLAVVVALITTTWTLSSIGYYQLADFLGKPGGYNEGPRIFSIYYGIWCLIVFFDLSPRLIRLGKTILSPEDRFAPLFMLTACALFAFIVLPFLPEADIPTEDEVNEIIIAQPWYFLPKSVEILFQQILMTALVVALAAQNLRLGHIALLTAILFGGFHLTLALDGANPFYVLRYTVAATLFG
;
A
#
# COMPACT_ATOMS: atom_id res chain seq x y z
N MET A 1 -27.94 -15.39 13.45
CA MET A 1 -26.61 -14.87 13.12
C MET A 1 -26.04 -14.22 14.36
N ALA A 2 -25.04 -14.85 14.98
CA ALA A 2 -24.40 -14.33 16.18
C ALA A 2 -23.88 -12.91 15.91
N ALA A 3 -24.02 -12.03 16.90
CA ALA A 3 -23.48 -10.68 16.89
C ALA A 3 -21.97 -10.76 16.63
N MET A 4 -21.56 -10.54 15.38
CA MET A 4 -20.16 -10.33 15.03
C MET A 4 -19.76 -9.03 15.73
N LYS A 5 -19.09 -9.16 16.89
CA LYS A 5 -18.48 -8.04 17.61
C LYS A 5 -17.67 -7.23 16.59
N SER A 6 -17.81 -5.90 16.61
CA SER A 6 -17.18 -5.02 15.61
C SER A 6 -15.68 -5.34 15.49
N LEU A 7 -15.19 -5.52 14.27
CA LEU A 7 -13.79 -5.87 13.99
C LEU A 7 -12.76 -4.88 14.57
N PHE A 8 -13.19 -3.67 14.91
CA PHE A 8 -12.36 -2.60 15.44
C PHE A 8 -12.62 -2.34 16.94
N GLN A 9 -12.87 -3.40 17.73
CA GLN A 9 -12.87 -3.25 19.19
C GLN A 9 -11.46 -2.94 19.71
N PRO A 10 -11.34 -2.25 20.86
CA PRO A 10 -10.07 -2.00 21.56
C PRO A 10 -9.52 -3.29 22.22
N THR A 11 -9.42 -4.37 21.45
CA THR A 11 -8.86 -5.64 21.90
C THR A 11 -7.76 -6.10 20.95
N TRP A 12 -6.73 -6.74 21.50
CA TRP A 12 -5.65 -7.34 20.73
C TRP A 12 -6.13 -8.44 19.77
N ALA A 13 -7.19 -9.17 20.14
CA ALA A 13 -7.81 -10.16 19.25
C ALA A 13 -8.42 -9.49 18.00
N SER A 14 -9.14 -8.38 18.17
CA SER A 14 -9.67 -7.60 17.05
C SER A 14 -8.54 -7.05 16.16
N LEU A 15 -7.47 -6.52 16.75
CA LEU A 15 -6.30 -6.06 16.00
C LEU A 15 -5.66 -7.20 15.19
N ALA A 16 -5.47 -8.37 15.80
CA ALA A 16 -4.90 -9.53 15.13
C ALA A 16 -5.75 -9.98 13.93
N VAL A 17 -7.08 -9.94 14.05
CA VAL A 17 -7.98 -10.23 12.93
C VAL A 17 -7.85 -9.19 11.81
N VAL A 18 -7.77 -7.90 12.14
CA VAL A 18 -7.56 -6.84 11.13
C VAL A 18 -6.23 -7.04 10.41
N VAL A 19 -5.14 -7.32 11.13
CA VAL A 19 -3.83 -7.61 10.53
C VAL A 19 -3.93 -8.85 9.63
N ALA A 20 -4.56 -9.93 10.09
CA ALA A 20 -4.72 -11.14 9.29
C ALA A 20 -5.52 -10.90 8.00
N LEU A 21 -6.59 -10.10 8.06
CA LEU A 21 -7.37 -9.70 6.89
C LEU A 21 -6.53 -8.89 5.92
N ILE A 22 -5.82 -7.87 6.39
CA ILE A 22 -4.94 -7.05 5.55
C ILE A 22 -3.88 -7.91 4.86
N THR A 23 -3.17 -8.74 5.63
CA THR A 23 -2.13 -9.64 5.09
C THR A 23 -2.70 -10.61 4.06
N THR A 24 -3.86 -11.20 4.35
CA THR A 24 -4.49 -12.16 3.44
C THR A 24 -4.95 -11.48 2.15
N THR A 25 -5.65 -10.35 2.27
CA THR A 25 -6.15 -9.60 1.11
C THR A 25 -5.00 -9.09 0.24
N TRP A 26 -3.96 -8.52 0.83
CA TRP A 26 -2.77 -8.11 0.11
C TRP A 26 -2.12 -9.29 -0.62
N THR A 27 -1.86 -10.39 0.10
CA THR A 27 -1.23 -11.60 -0.46
C THR A 27 -2.03 -12.16 -1.63
N LEU A 28 -3.35 -12.33 -1.47
CA LEU A 28 -4.22 -12.85 -2.53
C LEU A 28 -4.28 -11.92 -3.74
N SER A 29 -4.29 -10.61 -3.53
CA SER A 29 -4.22 -9.64 -4.63
C SER A 29 -2.88 -9.67 -5.37
N SER A 30 -1.78 -9.93 -4.66
CA SER A 30 -0.45 -10.02 -5.26
C SER A 30 -0.29 -11.31 -6.06
N ILE A 31 -0.67 -12.45 -5.47
CA ILE A 31 -0.65 -13.75 -6.15
C ILE A 31 -1.54 -13.72 -7.39
N GLY A 32 -2.77 -13.20 -7.26
CA GLY A 32 -3.70 -13.13 -8.37
C GLY A 32 -3.23 -12.18 -9.48
N TYR A 33 -2.49 -11.11 -9.15
CA TYR A 33 -1.85 -10.25 -10.14
C TYR A 33 -0.87 -11.03 -11.02
N TYR A 34 0.10 -11.72 -10.41
CA TYR A 34 1.10 -12.49 -11.16
C TYR A 34 0.47 -13.63 -11.97
N GLN A 35 -0.48 -14.36 -11.39
CA GLN A 35 -1.20 -15.42 -12.11
C GLN A 35 -2.00 -14.88 -13.31
N LEU A 36 -2.63 -13.71 -13.16
CA LEU A 36 -3.36 -13.07 -14.25
C LEU A 36 -2.42 -12.58 -15.35
N ALA A 37 -1.26 -12.03 -14.98
CA ALA A 37 -0.23 -11.61 -15.92
C ALA A 37 0.26 -12.79 -16.77
N ASP A 38 0.62 -13.90 -16.12
CA ASP A 38 1.05 -15.12 -16.80
C ASP A 38 -0.04 -15.69 -17.72
N PHE A 39 -1.28 -15.78 -17.22
CA PHE A 39 -2.41 -16.31 -17.98
C PHE A 39 -2.71 -15.50 -19.24
N LEU A 40 -2.54 -14.17 -19.19
CA LEU A 40 -2.77 -13.27 -20.32
C LEU A 40 -1.56 -13.14 -21.25
N GLY A 41 -0.44 -13.81 -20.95
CA GLY A 41 0.82 -13.64 -21.67
C GLY A 41 1.34 -12.21 -21.59
N LYS A 42 1.19 -11.57 -20.42
CA LYS A 42 1.60 -10.19 -20.15
C LYS A 42 2.66 -10.09 -19.05
N PRO A 43 3.87 -10.67 -19.23
CA PRO A 43 4.89 -10.70 -18.19
C PRO A 43 5.35 -9.31 -17.77
N GLY A 44 5.31 -8.30 -18.66
CA GLY A 44 5.58 -6.90 -18.34
C GLY A 44 4.41 -6.14 -17.69
N GLY A 45 3.41 -6.88 -17.19
CA GLY A 45 2.47 -6.38 -16.20
C GLY A 45 1.77 -5.09 -16.58
N TYR A 46 1.97 -4.05 -15.78
CA TYR A 46 1.27 -2.77 -15.92
C TYR A 46 1.60 -2.04 -17.22
N ASN A 47 2.81 -2.22 -17.76
CA ASN A 47 3.20 -1.61 -19.03
C ASN A 47 2.43 -2.24 -20.21
N GLU A 48 2.17 -3.55 -20.15
CA GLU A 48 1.55 -4.28 -21.25
C GLU A 48 0.01 -4.38 -21.14
N GLY A 49 -0.53 -4.33 -19.92
CA GLY A 49 -1.95 -4.53 -19.64
C GLY A 49 -2.61 -3.44 -18.79
N PRO A 50 -2.31 -2.14 -18.94
CA PRO A 50 -2.65 -1.12 -17.95
C PRO A 50 -4.13 -1.08 -17.59
N ARG A 51 -5.03 -1.21 -18.59
CA ARG A 51 -6.49 -1.22 -18.37
C ARG A 51 -6.97 -2.45 -17.60
N ILE A 52 -6.43 -3.63 -17.92
CA ILE A 52 -6.85 -4.89 -17.29
C ILE A 52 -6.42 -4.89 -15.83
N PHE A 53 -5.18 -4.53 -15.55
CA PHE A 53 -4.68 -4.46 -14.18
C PHE A 53 -5.35 -3.33 -13.37
N SER A 54 -5.79 -2.25 -14.03
CA SER A 54 -6.60 -1.22 -13.36
C SER A 54 -7.96 -1.77 -12.91
N ILE A 55 -8.62 -2.57 -13.76
CA ILE A 55 -9.89 -3.23 -13.40
C ILE A 55 -9.64 -4.25 -12.28
N TYR A 56 -8.56 -5.03 -12.37
CA TYR A 56 -8.18 -6.01 -11.36
C TYR A 56 -8.04 -5.37 -9.96
N TYR A 57 -7.21 -4.33 -9.83
CA TYR A 57 -7.07 -3.62 -8.55
C TYR A 57 -8.32 -2.81 -8.20
N GLY A 58 -9.10 -2.36 -9.17
CA GLY A 58 -10.39 -1.71 -8.95
C GLY A 58 -11.39 -2.64 -8.27
N ILE A 59 -11.44 -3.91 -8.67
CA ILE A 59 -12.26 -4.93 -8.02
C ILE A 59 -11.79 -5.13 -6.58
N TRP A 60 -10.48 -5.25 -6.35
CA TRP A 60 -9.93 -5.37 -5.00
C TRP A 60 -10.25 -4.15 -4.13
N CYS A 61 -10.12 -2.92 -4.68
CA CYS A 61 -10.54 -1.69 -4.01
C CYS A 61 -12.00 -1.78 -3.55
N LEU A 62 -12.91 -2.19 -4.45
CA LEU A 62 -14.33 -2.32 -4.11
C LEU A 62 -14.56 -3.36 -3.02
N ILE A 63 -13.91 -4.53 -3.11
CA ILE A 63 -14.01 -5.59 -2.10
C ILE A 63 -13.63 -5.05 -0.72
N VAL A 64 -12.43 -4.45 -0.59
CA VAL A 64 -11.96 -3.93 0.70
C VAL A 64 -12.76 -2.73 1.16
N PHE A 65 -13.18 -1.87 0.23
CA PHE A 65 -14.02 -0.73 0.56
C PHE A 65 -15.35 -1.19 1.13
N PHE A 66 -16.03 -2.17 0.54
CA PHE A 66 -17.31 -2.62 1.07
C PHE A 66 -17.19 -3.41 2.38
N ASP A 67 -16.12 -4.19 2.59
CA ASP A 67 -15.92 -4.92 3.85
C ASP A 67 -15.49 -4.00 5.01
N LEU A 68 -14.66 -3.00 4.72
CA LEU A 68 -14.06 -2.14 5.75
C LEU A 68 -14.81 -0.80 5.92
N SER A 69 -15.35 -0.19 4.86
CA SER A 69 -15.87 1.20 4.90
C SER A 69 -16.98 1.46 5.92
N PRO A 70 -18.00 0.62 6.12
CA PRO A 70 -19.07 0.94 7.08
C PRO A 70 -18.55 1.02 8.52
N ARG A 71 -17.45 0.31 8.78
CA ARG A 71 -16.78 0.24 10.09
C ARG A 71 -15.78 1.38 10.25
N LEU A 72 -14.98 1.65 9.21
CA LEU A 72 -14.03 2.76 9.19
C LEU A 72 -14.71 4.13 9.28
N ILE A 73 -15.82 4.35 8.57
CA ILE A 73 -16.56 5.63 8.62
C ILE A 73 -17.12 5.88 10.03
N ARG A 74 -17.60 4.82 10.71
CA ARG A 74 -18.15 4.95 12.06
C ARG A 74 -17.07 5.31 13.07
N LEU A 75 -15.90 4.67 13.00
CA LEU A 75 -14.77 4.96 13.88
C LEU A 75 -14.12 6.31 13.56
N GLY A 76 -13.99 6.65 12.28
CA GLY A 76 -13.45 7.92 11.83
C GLY A 76 -14.24 9.12 12.36
N LYS A 77 -15.58 9.02 12.43
CA LYS A 77 -16.41 10.07 13.04
C LYS A 77 -16.19 10.27 14.54
N THR A 78 -15.68 9.26 15.24
CA THR A 78 -15.44 9.31 16.70
C THR A 78 -14.00 9.67 17.05
N ILE A 79 -13.05 9.41 16.17
CA ILE A 79 -11.61 9.55 16.44
C ILE A 79 -11.02 10.80 15.77
N LEU A 80 -11.52 11.18 14.58
CA LEU A 80 -10.93 12.27 13.81
C LEU A 80 -11.40 13.63 14.32
N SER A 81 -10.44 14.49 14.64
CA SER A 81 -10.67 15.90 14.88
C SER A 81 -11.00 16.62 13.55
N PRO A 82 -11.67 17.79 13.59
CA PRO A 82 -11.87 18.60 12.39
C PRO A 82 -10.56 18.99 11.68
N GLU A 83 -9.45 19.05 12.42
CA GLU A 83 -8.11 19.39 11.93
C GLU A 83 -7.53 18.28 11.04
N ASP A 84 -7.87 17.01 11.34
CA ASP A 84 -7.43 15.84 10.56
C ASP A 84 -8.00 15.81 9.14
N ARG A 85 -9.01 16.64 8.84
CA ARG A 85 -9.60 16.76 7.49
C ARG A 85 -8.63 17.36 6.47
N PHE A 86 -7.59 18.07 6.92
CA PHE A 86 -6.57 18.66 6.05
C PHE A 86 -5.36 17.76 5.85
N ALA A 87 -5.21 16.68 6.64
CA ALA A 87 -4.07 15.77 6.53
C ALA A 87 -3.89 15.19 5.10
N PRO A 88 -4.96 14.79 4.38
CA PRO A 88 -4.80 14.32 2.99
C PRO A 88 -4.29 15.41 2.05
N LEU A 89 -4.74 16.66 2.22
CA LEU A 89 -4.29 17.78 1.41
C LEU A 89 -2.80 18.08 1.67
N PHE A 90 -2.38 18.07 2.93
CA PHE A 90 -0.98 18.27 3.30
C PHE A 90 -0.09 17.16 2.73
N MET A 91 -0.51 15.90 2.85
CA MET A 91 0.21 14.76 2.28
C MET A 91 0.32 14.86 0.76
N LEU A 92 -0.79 15.15 0.06
CA LEU A 92 -0.78 15.33 -1.40
C LEU A 92 0.13 16.49 -1.82
N THR A 93 0.11 17.59 -1.07
CA THR A 93 0.98 18.75 -1.31
C THR A 93 2.44 18.37 -1.11
N ALA A 94 2.78 17.66 -0.02
CA ALA A 94 4.14 17.19 0.24
C ALA A 94 4.63 16.24 -0.87
N CYS A 95 3.81 15.28 -1.30
CA CYS A 95 4.12 14.38 -2.42
C CYS A 95 4.32 15.16 -3.73
N ALA A 96 3.47 16.15 -4.02
CA ALA A 96 3.61 16.99 -5.19
C ALA A 96 4.90 17.83 -5.15
N LEU A 97 5.19 18.47 -4.02
CA LEU A 97 6.42 19.23 -3.83
C LEU A 97 7.65 18.33 -3.96
N PHE A 98 7.63 17.13 -3.39
CA PHE A 98 8.70 16.16 -3.59
C PHE A 98 8.89 15.80 -5.07
N ALA A 99 7.80 15.50 -5.78
CA ALA A 99 7.84 15.14 -7.19
C ALA A 99 8.35 16.27 -8.10
N PHE A 100 7.95 17.53 -7.84
CA PHE A 100 8.29 18.67 -8.70
C PHE A 100 9.58 19.39 -8.28
N ILE A 101 9.96 19.33 -7.00
CA ILE A 101 11.13 20.04 -6.48
C ILE A 101 12.28 19.08 -6.25
N VAL A 102 12.07 17.95 -5.57
CA VAL A 102 13.18 17.07 -5.17
C VAL A 102 13.58 16.11 -6.29
N LEU A 103 12.60 15.45 -6.91
CA LEU A 103 12.84 14.43 -7.93
C LEU A 103 13.75 14.91 -9.09
N PRO A 104 13.59 16.13 -9.65
CA PRO A 104 14.44 16.61 -10.74
C PRO A 104 15.92 16.81 -10.38
N PHE A 105 16.26 16.90 -9.08
CA PHE A 105 17.64 17.01 -8.61
C PHE A 105 18.25 15.66 -8.19
N LEU A 106 17.47 14.58 -8.22
CA LEU A 106 18.02 13.25 -7.99
C LEU A 106 18.89 12.86 -9.19
N PRO A 107 20.01 12.13 -8.97
CA PRO A 107 20.81 11.59 -10.05
C PRO A 107 19.93 10.81 -11.03
N GLU A 108 20.26 10.89 -12.32
CA GLU A 108 19.60 10.06 -13.34
C GLU A 108 19.68 8.59 -12.92
N ALA A 109 18.56 7.88 -13.06
CA ALA A 109 18.55 6.45 -12.81
C ALA A 109 19.35 5.77 -13.93
N ASP A 110 20.36 4.99 -13.56
CA ASP A 110 21.03 4.09 -14.50
C ASP A 110 19.97 3.13 -15.06
N ILE A 111 19.67 3.23 -16.35
CA ILE A 111 18.79 2.29 -17.04
C ILE A 111 19.62 1.03 -17.26
N PRO A 112 19.35 -0.09 -16.57
CA PRO A 112 20.10 -1.31 -16.77
C PRO A 112 19.90 -1.78 -18.22
N THR A 113 20.97 -2.23 -18.87
CA THR A 113 20.92 -2.80 -20.23
C THR A 113 20.48 -4.27 -20.25
N GLU A 114 20.21 -4.86 -19.08
CA GLU A 114 19.81 -6.26 -18.94
C GLU A 114 18.29 -6.44 -19.08
N ASP A 115 17.86 -7.57 -19.61
CA ASP A 115 16.45 -7.88 -19.90
C ASP A 115 15.54 -7.98 -18.65
N GLU A 116 16.10 -7.91 -17.44
CA GLU A 116 15.40 -7.89 -16.15
C GLU A 116 15.34 -6.48 -15.53
N VAL A 117 15.00 -5.45 -16.33
CA VAL A 117 14.78 -4.10 -15.80
C VAL A 117 13.48 -4.07 -14.99
N ASN A 118 13.54 -3.53 -13.77
CA ASN A 118 12.33 -3.24 -12.98
C ASN A 118 11.37 -2.35 -13.80
N GLU A 119 10.11 -2.79 -13.94
CA GLU A 119 9.09 -2.12 -14.78
C GLU A 119 8.97 -0.62 -14.53
N ILE A 120 9.27 -0.15 -13.31
CA ILE A 120 9.19 1.27 -12.95
C ILE A 120 10.24 2.14 -13.67
N ILE A 121 11.40 1.58 -14.02
CA ILE A 121 12.50 2.31 -14.68
C ILE A 121 12.12 2.59 -16.14
N ILE A 122 11.33 1.72 -16.76
CA ILE A 122 10.86 1.82 -18.15
C ILE A 122 9.37 2.19 -18.24
N ALA A 123 8.78 2.66 -17.14
CA ALA A 123 7.35 2.91 -17.01
C ALA A 123 6.86 3.93 -18.04
N GLN A 124 5.89 3.53 -18.85
CA GLN A 124 5.16 4.43 -19.74
C GLN A 124 4.10 5.21 -18.96
N PRO A 125 3.58 6.37 -19.43
CA PRO A 125 2.54 7.11 -18.72
C PRO A 125 1.33 6.26 -18.30
N TRP A 126 0.96 5.27 -19.12
CA TRP A 126 -0.16 4.37 -18.82
C TRP A 126 0.11 3.36 -17.70
N TYR A 127 1.37 3.07 -17.36
CA TYR A 127 1.77 2.27 -16.19
C TYR A 127 1.17 2.83 -14.90
N PHE A 128 1.06 4.15 -14.81
CA PHE A 128 0.62 4.82 -13.60
C PHE A 128 -0.89 4.69 -13.35
N LEU A 129 -1.69 4.29 -14.35
CA LEU A 129 -3.12 4.06 -14.16
C LEU A 129 -3.39 2.88 -13.21
N PRO A 130 -2.97 1.63 -13.51
CA PRO A 130 -3.16 0.52 -12.57
C PRO A 130 -2.41 0.76 -11.26
N LYS A 131 -1.21 1.36 -11.31
CA LYS A 131 -0.45 1.70 -10.09
C LYS A 131 -1.21 2.67 -9.18
N SER A 132 -1.92 3.65 -9.72
CA SER A 132 -2.74 4.57 -8.90
C SER A 132 -3.90 3.84 -8.22
N VAL A 133 -4.53 2.89 -8.91
CA VAL A 133 -5.61 2.07 -8.35
C VAL A 133 -5.08 1.10 -7.29
N GLU A 134 -3.92 0.49 -7.54
CA GLU A 134 -3.21 -0.34 -6.56
C GLU A 134 -2.87 0.47 -5.29
N ILE A 135 -2.33 1.69 -5.45
CA ILE A 135 -2.03 2.57 -4.30
C ILE A 135 -3.31 2.87 -3.53
N LEU A 136 -4.42 3.18 -4.20
CA LEU A 136 -5.70 3.39 -3.51
C LEU A 136 -6.12 2.15 -2.70
N PHE A 137 -5.99 0.96 -3.28
CA PHE A 137 -6.23 -0.31 -2.58
C PHE A 137 -5.37 -0.42 -1.31
N GLN A 138 -4.07 -0.17 -1.42
CA GLN A 138 -3.14 -0.19 -0.29
C GLN A 138 -3.49 0.85 0.78
N GLN A 139 -3.92 2.06 0.37
CA GLN A 139 -4.32 3.12 1.30
C GLN A 139 -5.59 2.78 2.09
N ILE A 140 -6.54 2.04 1.50
CA ILE A 140 -7.72 1.55 2.24
C ILE A 140 -7.29 0.54 3.32
N LEU A 141 -6.38 -0.39 2.98
CA LEU A 141 -5.84 -1.35 3.94
C LEU A 141 -5.04 -0.66 5.06
N MET A 142 -4.19 0.30 4.70
CA MET A 142 -3.38 1.06 5.65
C MET A 142 -4.27 1.88 6.60
N THR A 143 -5.32 2.51 6.07
CA THR A 143 -6.31 3.22 6.88
C THR A 143 -6.93 2.27 7.92
N ALA A 144 -7.26 1.04 7.53
CA ALA A 144 -7.79 0.05 8.47
C ALA A 144 -6.79 -0.33 9.57
N LEU A 145 -5.50 -0.49 9.23
CA LEU A 145 -4.45 -0.76 10.21
C LEU A 145 -4.31 0.39 11.22
N VAL A 146 -4.15 1.62 10.72
CA VAL A 146 -3.99 2.83 11.55
C VAL A 146 -5.18 3.00 12.49
N VAL A 147 -6.40 2.83 11.97
CA VAL A 147 -7.63 2.93 12.76
C VAL A 147 -7.73 1.82 13.82
N ALA A 148 -7.34 0.59 13.49
CA ALA A 148 -7.33 -0.52 14.45
C ALA A 148 -6.27 -0.34 15.56
N LEU A 149 -5.11 0.21 15.23
CA LEU A 149 -4.07 0.57 16.20
C LEU A 149 -4.50 1.74 17.08
N ALA A 150 -5.12 2.78 16.49
CA ALA A 150 -5.68 3.91 17.23
C ALA A 150 -6.78 3.46 18.20
N ALA A 151 -7.61 2.48 17.83
CA ALA A 151 -8.60 1.89 18.73
C ALA A 151 -7.97 1.24 19.98
N GLN A 152 -6.70 0.83 19.96
CA GLN A 152 -5.98 0.36 21.16
C GLN A 152 -5.47 1.50 22.05
N ASN A 153 -5.85 2.76 21.78
CA ASN A 153 -5.33 3.96 22.45
C ASN A 153 -3.81 4.13 22.31
N LEU A 154 -3.22 3.62 21.22
CA LEU A 154 -1.83 3.87 20.91
C LEU A 154 -1.64 5.33 20.48
N ARG A 155 -0.56 5.95 20.98
CA ARG A 155 -0.16 7.30 20.54
C ARG A 155 0.27 7.28 19.08
N LEU A 156 0.04 8.38 18.36
CA LEU A 156 0.39 8.52 16.94
C LEU A 156 1.85 8.11 16.65
N GLY A 157 2.81 8.49 17.50
CA GLY A 157 4.22 8.10 17.34
C GLY A 157 4.46 6.59 17.39
N HIS A 158 3.71 5.84 18.20
CA HIS A 158 3.79 4.37 18.20
C HIS A 158 3.15 3.77 16.95
N ILE A 159 2.05 4.35 16.48
CA ILE A 159 1.39 3.91 15.24
C ILE A 159 2.33 4.12 14.06
N ALA A 160 2.95 5.29 13.95
CA ALA A 160 3.96 5.61 12.93
C ALA A 160 5.16 4.64 13.02
N LEU A 161 5.72 4.42 14.21
CA LEU A 161 6.83 3.47 14.37
C LEU A 161 6.46 2.05 13.95
N LEU A 162 5.28 1.57 14.36
CA LEU A 162 4.82 0.22 14.01
C LEU A 162 4.56 0.08 12.51
N THR A 163 3.96 1.09 11.89
CA THR A 163 3.70 1.10 10.44
C THR A 163 5.01 1.17 9.66
N ALA A 164 5.96 2.03 10.03
CA ALA A 164 7.32 2.07 9.47
C ALA A 164 8.03 0.70 9.56
N ILE A 165 7.98 0.04 10.72
CA ILE A 165 8.59 -1.29 10.92
C ILE A 165 7.92 -2.34 10.05
N LEU A 166 6.58 -2.36 9.99
CA LEU A 166 5.85 -3.34 9.19
C LEU A 166 6.11 -3.15 7.69
N PHE A 167 6.07 -1.91 7.20
CA PHE A 167 6.27 -1.58 5.80
C PHE A 167 7.72 -1.81 5.37
N GLY A 168 8.69 -1.29 6.12
CA GLY A 168 10.11 -1.50 5.87
C GLY A 168 10.52 -2.97 6.02
N GLY A 169 10.04 -3.63 7.07
CA GLY A 169 10.31 -5.02 7.37
C GLY A 169 9.79 -5.98 6.30
N PHE A 170 8.62 -5.70 5.71
CA PHE A 170 8.12 -6.48 4.58
C PHE A 170 9.07 -6.42 3.38
N HIS A 171 9.65 -5.27 3.07
CA HIS A 171 10.58 -5.15 1.93
C HIS A 171 11.89 -5.90 2.14
N LEU A 172 12.28 -6.22 3.38
CA LEU A 172 13.41 -7.12 3.64
C LEU A 172 13.16 -8.54 3.08
N THR A 173 11.90 -8.93 2.87
CA THR A 173 11.59 -10.25 2.27
C THR A 173 12.06 -10.35 0.81
N LEU A 174 12.32 -9.23 0.13
CA LEU A 174 12.94 -9.22 -1.21
C LEU A 174 14.32 -9.89 -1.20
N ALA A 175 15.02 -9.87 -0.06
CA ALA A 175 16.29 -10.61 0.08
C ALA A 175 16.14 -12.13 -0.06
N LEU A 176 14.92 -12.66 0.13
CA LEU A 176 14.63 -14.08 0.00
C LEU A 176 14.42 -14.52 -1.46
N ASP A 177 14.24 -13.57 -2.38
CA ASP A 177 13.97 -13.81 -3.80
C ASP A 177 15.22 -13.61 -4.68
N GLY A 178 16.41 -13.59 -4.06
CA GLY A 178 17.68 -13.39 -4.78
C GLY A 178 17.92 -11.95 -5.27
N ALA A 179 17.07 -10.99 -4.88
CA ALA A 179 17.23 -9.60 -5.28
C ALA A 179 18.56 -9.00 -4.81
N ASN A 180 19.12 -8.08 -5.61
CA ASN A 180 20.38 -7.42 -5.28
C ASN A 180 20.30 -6.72 -3.90
N PRO A 181 21.22 -7.01 -2.95
CA PRO A 181 21.19 -6.43 -1.61
C PRO A 181 21.17 -4.91 -1.56
N PHE A 182 21.80 -4.24 -2.53
CA PHE A 182 21.78 -2.78 -2.65
C PHE A 182 20.36 -2.26 -2.92
N TYR A 183 19.62 -2.90 -3.84
CA TYR A 183 18.24 -2.52 -4.12
C TYR A 183 17.31 -2.85 -2.96
N VAL A 184 17.49 -4.01 -2.31
CA VAL A 184 16.74 -4.35 -1.09
C VAL A 184 16.91 -3.27 -0.03
N LEU A 185 18.15 -2.85 0.25
CA LEU A 185 18.43 -1.80 1.23
C LEU A 185 17.75 -0.47 0.86
N ARG A 186 17.86 -0.03 -0.41
CA ARG A 186 17.24 1.23 -0.86
C ARG A 186 15.72 1.19 -0.72
N TYR A 187 15.08 0.10 -1.16
CA TYR A 187 13.63 -0.05 -1.06
C TYR A 187 13.16 -0.15 0.40
N THR A 188 13.87 -0.89 1.25
CA THR A 188 13.56 -0.97 2.68
C THR A 188 13.67 0.39 3.36
N VAL A 189 14.72 1.17 3.08
CA VAL A 189 14.86 2.52 3.67
C VAL A 189 13.74 3.43 3.19
N ALA A 190 13.45 3.45 1.88
CA ALA A 190 12.36 4.25 1.34
C ALA A 190 10.99 3.85 1.94
N ALA A 191 10.71 2.55 2.05
CA ALA A 191 9.48 2.03 2.63
C ALA A 191 9.36 2.36 4.13
N THR A 192 10.46 2.27 4.88
CA THR A 192 10.51 2.64 6.30
C THR A 192 10.22 4.12 6.52
N LEU A 193 10.75 4.99 5.64
CA LEU A 193 10.53 6.44 5.74
C LEU A 193 9.12 6.86 5.31
N PHE A 194 8.48 6.07 4.47
CA PHE A 194 7.12 6.34 3.97
C PHE A 194 6.02 5.88 4.94
N GLY A 195 6.27 4.79 5.69
CA GLY A 195 5.35 4.29 6.73
C GLY A 195 5.32 5.20 7.95
#